data_AF-A0A7C5JV75-F1
#
_entry.id   AF-A0A7C5JV75-F1
#
_cell.length_a   1.000
_cell.length_b   1.000
_cell.length_c   1.000
_cell.angle_alpha   90.00
_cell.angle_beta   90.00
_cell.angle_gamma   90.00
#
_symmetry.space_group_name_H-M   'P 1'
#
loop_
_entity.id
_entity.type
_entity.pdbx_description
1 polymer ?
#
loop_
_entity_poly.entity_id
_entity_poly.type
_entity_poly.pdbx_seq_one_letter_code
_entity_poly.pdbx_strand_id
1 'polypeptide(L)' 'MIDFEPQIVAFCCTHCAYNAADLAGSLRFQYPPAIKIIQVLCSG' A
#
# COMPACT_ATOMS: atom_id res chain seq x y z
N MET A 1 -8.83 -14.75 23.27
CA MET A 1 -8.19 -15.11 22.00
C MET A 1 -7.29 -13.96 21.62
N ILE A 2 -6.04 -14.20 21.22
CA ILE A 2 -5.19 -13.13 20.70
C ILE A 2 -5.65 -12.92 19.27
N ASP A 3 -6.42 -11.86 19.02
CA ASP A 3 -6.82 -11.48 17.67
C ASP A 3 -5.55 -11.10 16.89
N PHE A 4 -5.25 -11.88 15.85
CA PHE A 4 -4.08 -11.65 15.00
C PHE A 4 -4.41 -10.57 13.98
N GLU A 5 -3.74 -9.42 14.07
CA GLU A 5 -3.82 -8.38 13.05
C GLU A 5 -2.68 -8.55 12.04
N PRO A 6 -2.97 -8.83 10.75
CA PRO A 6 -1.94 -9.03 9.76
C PRO A 6 -1.15 -7.73 9.56
N GLN A 7 0.15 -7.83 9.33
CA GLN A 7 1.01 -6.72 8.94
C GLN A 7 1.50 -7.00 7.52
N ILE A 8 1.08 -6.17 6.57
CA ILE A 8 1.35 -6.37 5.14
C ILE A 8 2.32 -5.29 4.68
N VAL A 9 3.43 -5.70 4.06
CA VAL A 9 4.39 -4.79 3.44
C VAL A 9 4.26 -4.90 1.93
N ALA A 10 3.99 -3.78 1.26
CA ALA A 10 3.87 -3.69 -0.19
C ALA A 10 5.04 -2.89 -0.77
N PHE A 11 5.78 -3.47 -1.72
CA PHE A 11 6.80 -2.74 -2.48
C PHE A 11 6.16 -2.14 -3.73
N CYS A 12 6.08 -0.82 -3.78
CA CYS A 12 5.42 -0.10 -4.86
C CYS A 12 6.45 0.68 -5.69
N CYS A 13 6.46 0.46 -7.01
CA CYS A 13 7.24 1.28 -7.91
C CYS A 13 6.70 2.72 -7.95
N THR A 14 7.60 3.70 -8.05
CA THR A 14 7.25 5.13 -8.07
C THR A 14 6.29 5.47 -9.21
N HIS A 15 6.48 4.89 -10.40
CA HIS A 15 5.77 5.33 -11.61
C HIS A 15 4.33 4.81 -11.72
N CYS A 16 4.09 3.55 -11.32
CA CYS A 16 2.78 2.90 -11.51
C CYS A 16 2.09 2.63 -10.17
N ALA A 17 2.69 1.81 -9.31
CA ALA A 17 2.02 1.32 -8.11
C ALA A 17 1.85 2.40 -7.03
N TYR A 18 2.86 3.23 -6.82
CA TYR A 18 2.77 4.32 -5.83
C TYR A 18 1.76 5.38 -6.26
N ASN A 19 1.80 5.80 -7.53
CA ASN A 19 0.80 6.71 -8.11
C ASN A 19 -0.63 6.15 -8.06
N ALA A 20 -0.81 4.84 -8.26
CA ALA A 20 -2.12 4.20 -8.12
C ALA A 20 -2.62 4.23 -6.65
N ALA A 21 -1.71 4.09 -5.68
CA ALA A 21 -2.04 4.23 -4.27
C ALA A 21 -2.46 5.68 -3.93
N ASP A 22 -1.77 6.69 -4.47
CA ASP A 22 -2.14 8.10 -4.33
C ASP A 22 -3.51 8.41 -4.96
N LEU A 23 -3.80 7.81 -6.12
CA LEU A 23 -5.11 7.92 -6.76
C LEU A 23 -6.21 7.28 -5.89
N ALA A 24 -5.97 6.09 -5.33
CA ALA A 24 -6.91 5.45 -4.41
C ALA A 24 -7.19 6.32 -3.18
N GLY A 25 -6.17 7.00 -2.66
CA GLY A 25 -6.31 8.00 -1.59
C GLY A 25 -7.16 9.21 -2.02
N SER A 26 -6.93 9.74 -3.22
CA SER A 26 -7.71 10.85 -3.79
C SER A 26 -9.19 10.48 -4.00
N LEU A 27 -9.45 9.23 -4.38
CA LEU A 27 -10.79 8.64 -4.52
C LEU A 27 -11.42 8.23 -3.19
N ARG A 28 -10.68 8.37 -2.07
CA ARG A 28 -11.11 8.01 -0.71
C ARG A 28 -11.53 6.54 -0.58
N PHE A 29 -10.86 5.64 -1.29
CA PHE A 29 -11.08 4.22 -1.11
C PHE A 29 -10.68 3.78 0.30
N GLN A 30 -11.59 3.07 0.96
CA GLN A 30 -11.36 2.50 2.27
C GLN A 30 -10.55 1.22 2.12
N TYR A 31 -9.51 1.08 2.92
CA TYR A 31 -8.69 -0.13 2.99
C TYR A 31 -8.24 -0.36 4.44
N PRO A 32 -7.92 -1.61 4.82
CA PRO A 32 -7.42 -1.90 6.16
C PRO A 32 -6.09 -1.20 6.46
N PRO A 33 -5.87 -0.66 7.67
CA PRO A 33 -4.63 0.03 8.05
C PRO A 33 -3.40 -0.88 8.18
N ALA A 34 -3.59 -2.20 7.99
CA ALA A 34 -2.55 -3.23 8.04
C ALA A 34 -1.45 -3.08 6.97
N ILE A 35 -1.70 -2.31 5.91
CA ILE A 35 -0.82 -2.20 4.74
C ILE A 35 0.16 -1.05 4.92
N LYS A 36 1.46 -1.34 4.77
CA LYS A 36 2.56 -0.36 4.78
C LYS A 36 3.28 -0.40 3.44
N ILE A 37 3.37 0.75 2.78
CA ILE A 37 3.97 0.87 1.45
C ILE A 37 5.45 1.25 1.57
N ILE A 38 6.33 0.51 0.90
CA ILE A 38 7.73 0.86 0.66
C ILE A 38 7.86 1.30 -0.79
N GLN A 39 8.27 2.54 -1.00
CA GLN A 39 8.50 3.08 -2.34
C GLN A 39 9.85 2.62 -2.89
N VAL A 40 9.84 2.12 -4.12
CA VAL A 40 11.04 1.74 -4.89
C VAL A 40 11.01 2.38 -6.28
N LEU A 41 12.15 2.55 -6.95
CA LEU A 41 12.21 3.21 -8.26
C LEU A 41 11.42 2.45 -9.34
N CYS A 42 11.63 1.15 -9.42
CA CYS A 42 10.94 0.21 -10.31
C CYS A 42 10.75 -1.13 -9.57
N SER A 43 9.86 -2.00 -10.07
CA SER A 43 9.66 -3.36 -9.54
C SER A 43 10.84 -4.31 -9.77
N GLY A 44 11.82 -3.87 -10.57
CA GLY A 44 12.77 -4.77 -11.23
C GLY A 44 12.32 -5.02 -12.65
#